data_AF-A0A940B9A2-F1
#
_entry.id   AF-A0A940B9A2-F1
#
_cell.length_a   1.000
_cell.length_b   1.000
_cell.length_c   1.000
_cell.angle_alpha   90.00
_cell.angle_beta   90.00
_cell.angle_gamma   90.00
#
_symmetry.space_group_name_H-M   'P 1'
#
loop_
_entity.id
_entity.type
_entity.pdbx_description
1 polymer ?
#
loop_
_entity_poly.entity_id
_entity_poly.type
_entity_poly.pdbx_seq_one_letter_code
_entity_poly.pdbx_strand_id
1 'polypeptide(L)'
;MKNFKLLFCAVTTAALLASCSTPAPKVDKYAVDCTQIRGFNYTPAYVAEPRHHIDTWVNYDPKETEFNLDLARGLKLNMARVFVPYQCFTELGDELAPRLQDFARQCQERGIGFVPVVGSGRWTRDTTLLYQAREWAEYLVAALKDEPNLMMWDLMNEPDLNRRMKESNFENCKLMYGLFKELDPATPLTIGMEKVS
;
A
#
# COMPACT_ATOMS: atom_id res chain seq x y z
N MET A 1 -26.06 -76.68 -5.61
CA MET A 1 -26.32 -75.31 -5.09
C MET A 1 -25.01 -74.53 -5.12
N LYS A 2 -25.07 -73.26 -5.53
CA LYS A 2 -23.96 -72.47 -6.11
C LYS A 2 -22.90 -72.08 -5.07
N ASN A 3 -21.62 -72.27 -5.41
CA ASN A 3 -20.46 -71.72 -4.68
C ASN A 3 -20.32 -70.22 -5.00
N PHE A 4 -20.31 -69.39 -3.97
CA PHE A 4 -20.19 -67.93 -4.06
C PHE A 4 -18.70 -67.55 -4.07
N LYS A 5 -18.25 -66.87 -5.15
CA LYS A 5 -16.91 -66.28 -5.26
C LYS A 5 -16.87 -65.00 -4.40
N LEU A 6 -15.93 -64.92 -3.47
CA LEU A 6 -15.65 -63.69 -2.72
C LEU A 6 -14.76 -62.78 -3.61
N LEU A 7 -15.30 -61.62 -3.98
CA LEU A 7 -14.60 -60.60 -4.76
C LEU A 7 -13.77 -59.74 -3.80
N PHE A 8 -12.45 -59.69 -4.01
CA PHE A 8 -11.54 -58.83 -3.26
C PHE A 8 -11.64 -57.41 -3.83
N CYS A 9 -12.19 -56.46 -3.06
CA CYS A 9 -12.21 -55.04 -3.42
C CYS A 9 -10.92 -54.40 -2.90
N ALA A 10 -10.00 -54.06 -3.80
CA ALA A 10 -8.81 -53.28 -3.45
C ALA A 10 -9.21 -51.81 -3.28
N VAL A 11 -9.12 -51.28 -2.06
CA VAL A 11 -9.26 -49.85 -1.78
C VAL A 11 -7.88 -49.21 -1.94
N THR A 12 -7.68 -48.44 -3.00
CA THR A 12 -6.52 -47.58 -3.19
C THR A 12 -6.73 -46.27 -2.43
N THR A 13 -5.96 -46.06 -1.35
CA THR A 13 -5.95 -44.80 -0.62
C THR A 13 -5.03 -43.81 -1.33
N ALA A 14 -5.59 -42.81 -2.01
CA ALA A 14 -4.83 -41.66 -2.51
C ALA A 14 -4.57 -40.70 -1.33
N ALA A 15 -3.31 -40.53 -0.93
CA ALA A 15 -2.92 -39.54 0.06
C ALA A 15 -2.86 -38.15 -0.61
N LEU A 16 -3.80 -37.27 -0.29
CA LEU A 16 -3.69 -35.84 -0.57
C LEU A 16 -2.62 -35.24 0.36
N LEU A 17 -1.47 -34.87 -0.18
CA LEU A 17 -0.54 -33.98 0.51
C LEU A 17 -1.11 -32.56 0.46
N ALA A 18 -1.80 -32.17 1.53
CA ALA A 18 -2.09 -30.78 1.80
C ALA A 18 -0.75 -30.07 2.11
N SER A 19 -0.24 -29.25 1.19
CA SER A 19 0.85 -28.34 1.55
C SER A 19 0.28 -27.30 2.50
N CYS A 20 0.48 -27.47 3.80
CA CYS A 20 0.39 -26.36 4.74
C CYS A 20 1.52 -25.40 4.39
N SER A 21 1.22 -24.38 3.57
CA SER A 21 2.07 -23.22 3.46
C SER A 21 2.11 -22.57 4.84
N THR A 22 3.24 -22.67 5.53
CA THR A 22 3.47 -21.88 6.73
C THR A 22 3.38 -20.40 6.34
N PRO A 23 2.61 -19.57 7.08
CA PRO A 23 2.62 -18.13 6.85
C PRO A 23 4.07 -17.64 6.91
N ALA A 24 4.47 -16.82 5.93
CA ALA A 24 5.77 -16.17 5.98
C ALA A 24 5.90 -15.43 7.34
N PRO A 25 7.07 -15.47 8.00
CA PRO A 25 7.28 -14.76 9.24
C PRO A 25 6.95 -13.28 9.03
N LYS A 26 6.08 -12.72 9.90
CA LYS A 26 5.75 -11.30 9.86
C LYS A 26 7.02 -10.51 10.15
N VAL A 27 7.45 -9.68 9.19
CA VAL A 27 8.56 -8.75 9.38
C VAL A 27 8.19 -7.77 10.48
N ASP A 28 9.02 -7.65 11.52
CA ASP A 28 8.87 -6.59 12.50
C ASP A 28 9.24 -5.25 11.83
N LYS A 29 8.21 -4.53 11.39
CA LYS A 29 8.34 -3.25 10.69
C LYS A 29 8.97 -2.15 11.57
N TYR A 30 9.02 -2.32 12.89
CA TYR A 30 9.69 -1.39 13.81
C TYR A 30 11.17 -1.70 14.03
N ALA A 31 11.63 -2.90 13.67
CA ALA A 31 13.04 -3.30 13.80
C ALA A 31 13.90 -2.93 12.57
N VAL A 32 13.38 -2.12 11.66
CA VAL A 32 14.08 -1.71 10.44
C VAL A 32 15.28 -0.83 10.79
N ASP A 33 16.47 -1.25 10.37
CA ASP A 33 17.67 -0.40 10.45
C ASP A 33 17.59 0.72 9.41
N CYS A 34 17.14 1.89 9.86
CA CYS A 34 16.99 3.07 9.00
C CYS A 34 18.32 3.58 8.43
N THR A 35 19.49 3.20 8.96
CA THR A 35 20.79 3.67 8.43
C THR A 35 21.08 3.12 7.03
N GLN A 36 20.43 2.02 6.66
CA GLN A 36 20.57 1.36 5.36
C GLN A 36 19.56 1.83 4.32
N ILE A 37 18.61 2.71 4.69
CA ILE A 37 17.60 3.21 3.76
C ILE A 37 18.26 4.13 2.72
N ARG A 38 17.97 3.87 1.45
CA ARG A 38 18.31 4.67 0.27
C ARG A 38 17.02 4.90 -0.51
N GLY A 39 16.25 5.89 -0.05
CA GLY A 39 14.89 6.12 -0.53
C GLY A 39 14.80 7.09 -1.72
N PHE A 40 13.64 7.07 -2.36
CA PHE A 40 13.25 8.01 -3.42
C PHE A 40 11.74 8.26 -3.37
N ASN A 41 11.32 9.42 -3.86
CA ASN A 41 9.92 9.64 -4.20
C ASN A 41 9.67 9.10 -5.61
N TYR A 42 8.70 8.23 -5.77
CA TYR A 42 8.32 7.70 -7.08
C TYR A 42 7.33 8.66 -7.75
N THR A 43 7.70 9.13 -8.93
CA THR A 43 6.83 9.90 -9.83
C THR A 43 7.22 9.50 -11.25
N PRO A 44 6.36 8.76 -11.98
CA PRO A 44 6.64 8.39 -13.36
C PRO A 44 6.90 9.62 -14.24
N ALA A 45 7.77 9.48 -15.25
CA ALA A 45 8.17 10.61 -16.10
C ALA A 45 7.00 11.21 -16.91
N TYR A 46 5.96 10.43 -17.19
CA TYR A 46 4.78 10.89 -17.94
C TYR A 46 3.82 11.74 -17.08
N VAL A 47 4.00 11.76 -15.77
CA VAL A 47 3.15 12.55 -14.86
C VAL A 47 3.48 14.03 -15.00
N ALA A 48 2.46 14.83 -15.30
CA ALA A 48 2.57 16.27 -15.48
C ALA A 48 1.35 17.03 -14.95
N GLU A 49 1.50 18.34 -14.78
CA GLU A 49 0.36 19.24 -14.56
C GLU A 49 -0.66 19.15 -15.70
N PRO A 50 -1.98 19.27 -15.42
CA PRO A 50 -2.58 19.69 -14.16
C PRO A 50 -2.95 18.54 -13.19
N ARG A 51 -2.73 17.28 -13.58
CA ARG A 51 -3.23 16.11 -12.84
C ARG A 51 -2.18 15.51 -11.91
N HIS A 52 -0.89 15.73 -12.20
CA HIS A 52 0.24 15.34 -11.36
C HIS A 52 0.09 13.87 -10.90
N HIS A 53 0.22 13.59 -9.60
CA HIS A 53 0.22 12.23 -9.05
C HIS A 53 -1.06 11.41 -9.30
N ILE A 54 -2.15 12.03 -9.76
CA ILE A 54 -3.36 11.30 -10.15
C ILE A 54 -3.08 10.42 -11.37
N ASP A 55 -2.31 10.93 -12.34
CA ASP A 55 -2.05 10.21 -13.58
C ASP A 55 -1.14 8.99 -13.39
N THR A 56 -0.33 8.95 -12.32
CA THR A 56 0.38 7.73 -11.88
C THR A 56 -0.56 6.54 -11.81
N TRP A 57 -1.77 6.76 -11.28
CA TRP A 57 -2.73 5.69 -11.02
C TRP A 57 -3.73 5.57 -12.14
N VAL A 58 -4.18 6.66 -12.76
CA VAL A 58 -5.18 6.62 -13.84
C VAL A 58 -4.60 6.04 -15.12
N ASN A 59 -3.35 6.36 -15.43
CA ASN A 59 -2.61 5.84 -16.58
C ASN A 59 -1.60 4.76 -16.16
N TYR A 60 -1.86 4.05 -15.05
CA TYR A 60 -0.97 3.03 -14.53
C TYR A 60 -0.61 2.01 -15.61
N ASP A 61 0.68 1.92 -15.91
CA ASP A 61 1.26 0.92 -16.80
C ASP A 61 2.26 0.06 -16.00
N PRO A 62 2.01 -1.24 -15.85
CA PRO A 62 2.92 -2.13 -15.13
C PRO A 62 4.30 -2.21 -15.79
N LYS A 63 4.43 -2.02 -17.11
CA LYS A 63 5.74 -2.07 -17.81
C LYS A 63 6.59 -0.85 -17.55
N GLU A 64 5.96 0.32 -17.52
CA GLU A 64 6.63 1.57 -17.16
C GLU A 64 7.07 1.53 -15.68
N THR A 65 6.24 0.96 -14.81
CA THR A 65 6.60 0.72 -13.41
C THR A 65 7.79 -0.23 -13.28
N GLU A 66 7.79 -1.34 -14.01
CA GLU A 66 8.89 -2.30 -14.06
C GLU A 66 10.19 -1.62 -14.47
N PHE A 67 10.16 -0.87 -15.57
CA PHE A 67 11.31 -0.13 -16.08
C PHE A 67 11.86 0.86 -15.04
N ASN A 68 10.99 1.69 -14.45
CA ASN A 68 11.40 2.70 -13.47
C ASN A 68 11.97 2.08 -12.19
N LEU A 69 11.38 0.99 -11.69
CA LEU A 69 11.89 0.29 -10.51
C LEU A 69 13.19 -0.48 -10.80
N ASP A 70 13.41 -0.94 -12.03
CA ASP A 70 14.68 -1.51 -12.46
C ASP A 70 15.80 -0.47 -12.48
N LEU A 71 15.52 0.76 -12.92
CA LEU A 71 16.45 1.88 -12.79
C LEU A 71 16.78 2.17 -11.32
N ALA A 72 15.76 2.24 -10.46
CA ALA A 72 15.95 2.48 -9.02
C ALA A 72 16.83 1.40 -8.37
N ARG A 73 16.60 0.12 -8.71
CA ARG A 73 17.42 -1.01 -8.28
C ARG A 73 18.87 -0.87 -8.79
N GLY A 74 19.07 -0.47 -10.04
CA GLY A 74 20.39 -0.22 -10.61
C GLY A 74 21.18 0.88 -9.87
N LEU A 75 20.46 1.88 -9.34
CA LEU A 75 21.00 2.94 -8.48
C LEU A 75 21.14 2.53 -7.00
N LYS A 76 20.82 1.28 -6.66
CA LYS A 76 20.85 0.74 -5.28
C LYS A 76 19.91 1.46 -4.32
N LEU A 77 18.79 1.97 -4.83
CA LEU A 77 17.69 2.49 -4.02
C LEU A 77 16.82 1.33 -3.51
N ASN A 78 16.27 1.46 -2.31
CA ASN A 78 15.57 0.37 -1.62
C ASN A 78 14.27 0.79 -0.90
N MET A 79 13.79 2.02 -1.08
CA MET A 79 12.55 2.50 -0.48
C MET A 79 11.84 3.50 -1.39
N ALA A 80 10.65 3.16 -1.88
CA ALA A 80 9.81 4.02 -2.69
C ALA A 80 8.73 4.69 -1.82
N ARG A 81 8.76 6.02 -1.76
CA ARG A 81 7.65 6.84 -1.25
C ARG A 81 6.80 7.29 -2.43
N VAL A 82 5.49 7.02 -2.43
CA VAL A 82 4.63 7.32 -3.59
C VAL A 82 3.30 7.91 -3.17
N PHE A 83 2.85 8.92 -3.88
CA PHE A 83 1.61 9.62 -3.59
C PHE A 83 0.39 8.86 -4.07
N VAL A 84 -0.60 8.69 -3.20
CA VAL A 84 -1.90 8.09 -3.52
C VAL A 84 -3.00 9.11 -3.21
N PRO A 85 -3.32 10.02 -4.16
CA PRO A 85 -4.37 11.01 -3.98
C PRO A 85 -5.75 10.38 -3.74
N TYR A 86 -6.55 10.93 -2.82
CA TYR A 86 -7.95 10.52 -2.63
C TYR A 86 -8.78 10.61 -3.92
N GLN A 87 -8.44 11.55 -4.81
CA GLN A 87 -9.12 11.68 -6.11
C GLN A 87 -9.04 10.41 -6.96
N CYS A 88 -7.95 9.63 -6.85
CA CYS A 88 -7.83 8.37 -7.59
C CYS A 88 -8.90 7.36 -7.14
N PHE A 89 -9.23 7.32 -5.85
CA PHE A 89 -10.31 6.47 -5.35
C PHE A 89 -11.67 6.88 -5.91
N THR A 90 -11.94 8.18 -5.98
CA THR A 90 -13.20 8.68 -6.55
C THR A 90 -13.31 8.51 -8.06
N GLU A 91 -12.19 8.45 -8.79
CA GLU A 91 -12.17 8.33 -10.25
C GLU A 91 -12.10 6.88 -10.73
N LEU A 92 -11.30 6.04 -10.05
CA LEU A 92 -11.03 4.66 -10.46
C LEU A 92 -11.88 3.63 -9.71
N GLY A 93 -12.40 3.96 -8.53
CA GLY A 93 -13.15 3.01 -7.69
C GLY A 93 -12.37 1.71 -7.45
N ASP A 94 -12.95 0.58 -7.84
CA ASP A 94 -12.39 -0.76 -7.63
C ASP A 94 -11.12 -1.03 -8.46
N GLU A 95 -10.83 -0.22 -9.49
CA GLU A 95 -9.62 -0.41 -10.30
C GLU A 95 -8.34 0.08 -9.60
N LEU A 96 -8.44 0.89 -8.54
CA LEU A 96 -7.26 1.43 -7.88
C LEU A 96 -6.49 0.37 -7.06
N ALA A 97 -7.18 -0.45 -6.29
CA ALA A 97 -6.58 -1.49 -5.45
C ALA A 97 -5.66 -2.45 -6.22
N PRO A 98 -6.09 -3.07 -7.34
CA PRO A 98 -5.19 -3.96 -8.09
C PRO A 98 -3.96 -3.23 -8.65
N ARG A 99 -4.06 -1.94 -9.00
CA ARG A 99 -2.90 -1.13 -9.45
C ARG A 99 -1.92 -0.85 -8.31
N LEU A 100 -2.43 -0.50 -7.13
CA LEU A 100 -1.61 -0.31 -5.92
C LEU A 100 -0.89 -1.59 -5.50
N GLN A 101 -1.60 -2.73 -5.54
CA GLN A 101 -1.05 -4.05 -5.23
C GLN A 101 0.01 -4.48 -6.24
N ASP A 102 -0.23 -4.27 -7.53
CA ASP A 102 0.77 -4.55 -8.57
C ASP A 102 2.05 -3.72 -8.33
N PHE A 103 1.92 -2.41 -8.08
CA PHE A 103 3.06 -1.55 -7.76
C PHE A 103 3.83 -2.05 -6.52
N ALA A 104 3.12 -2.42 -5.44
CA ALA A 104 3.73 -2.95 -4.23
C ALA A 104 4.51 -4.24 -4.52
N ARG A 105 3.92 -5.19 -5.27
CA ARG A 105 4.57 -6.46 -5.61
C ARG A 105 5.77 -6.27 -6.53
N GLN A 106 5.70 -5.36 -7.50
CA GLN A 106 6.86 -5.02 -8.33
C GLN A 106 8.02 -4.41 -7.52
N CYS A 107 7.71 -3.61 -6.50
CA CYS A 107 8.70 -3.14 -5.54
C CYS A 107 9.31 -4.30 -4.74
N GLN A 108 8.47 -5.23 -4.24
CA GLN A 108 8.91 -6.40 -3.48
C GLN A 108 9.89 -7.27 -4.27
N GLU A 109 9.59 -7.56 -5.54
CA GLU A 109 10.45 -8.34 -6.45
C GLU A 109 11.85 -7.75 -6.60
N ARG A 110 11.98 -6.44 -6.39
CA ARG A 110 13.23 -5.68 -6.54
C ARG A 110 13.88 -5.35 -5.20
N GLY A 111 13.34 -5.86 -4.08
CA GLY A 111 13.84 -5.57 -2.74
C GLY A 111 13.62 -4.11 -2.32
N ILE A 112 12.58 -3.47 -2.87
CA ILE A 112 12.22 -2.08 -2.59
C ILE A 112 11.03 -2.07 -1.61
N GLY A 113 11.22 -1.42 -0.47
CA GLY A 113 10.14 -1.11 0.46
C GLY A 113 9.20 -0.05 -0.11
N PHE A 114 7.95 -0.06 0.33
CA PHE A 114 6.88 0.77 -0.19
C PHE A 114 6.25 1.61 0.94
N VAL A 115 6.14 2.93 0.71
CA VAL A 115 5.55 3.91 1.62
C VAL A 115 4.51 4.73 0.86
N PRO A 116 3.22 4.36 0.89
CA PRO A 116 2.16 5.16 0.31
C PRO A 116 1.91 6.43 1.13
N VAL A 117 1.86 7.57 0.44
CA VAL A 117 1.42 8.85 0.99
C VAL A 117 -0.07 8.98 0.79
N VAL A 118 -0.80 9.00 1.91
CA VAL A 118 -2.26 9.02 1.97
C VAL A 118 -2.74 10.43 1.61
N GLY A 119 -3.34 10.55 0.42
CA GLY A 119 -3.95 11.79 -0.03
C GLY A 119 -5.15 12.18 0.83
N SER A 120 -5.30 13.48 1.06
CA SER A 120 -6.44 14.04 1.77
C SER A 120 -7.54 14.47 0.81
N GLY A 121 -8.79 14.43 1.25
CA GLY A 121 -9.95 14.85 0.46
C GLY A 121 -10.66 16.08 1.02
N ARG A 122 -11.93 16.24 0.61
CA ARG A 122 -12.74 17.43 0.93
C ARG A 122 -13.02 17.59 2.42
N TRP A 123 -12.95 16.51 3.19
CA TRP A 123 -13.16 16.51 4.64
C TRP A 123 -12.17 17.42 5.40
N THR A 124 -11.02 17.74 4.81
CA THR A 124 -10.08 18.74 5.35
C THR A 124 -10.68 20.15 5.41
N ARG A 125 -11.74 20.42 4.64
CA ARG A 125 -12.45 21.72 4.60
C ARG A 125 -13.88 21.65 5.12
N ASP A 126 -14.45 20.45 5.17
CA ASP A 126 -15.86 20.21 5.53
C ASP A 126 -16.00 18.97 6.40
N THR A 127 -16.19 19.18 7.71
CA THR A 127 -16.28 18.09 8.69
C THR A 127 -17.57 17.28 8.57
N THR A 128 -18.54 17.69 7.75
CA THR A 128 -19.68 16.80 7.44
C THR A 128 -19.27 15.60 6.60
N LEU A 129 -18.10 15.66 5.97
CA LEU A 129 -17.55 14.62 5.10
C LEU A 129 -16.52 13.71 5.78
N LEU A 130 -16.41 13.73 7.11
CA LEU A 130 -15.44 12.88 7.84
C LEU A 130 -15.60 11.38 7.56
N TYR A 131 -16.80 10.93 7.16
CA TYR A 131 -17.03 9.55 6.75
C TYR A 131 -16.17 9.14 5.55
N GLN A 132 -15.88 10.07 4.62
CA GLN A 132 -15.03 9.82 3.45
C GLN A 132 -13.58 9.51 3.86
N ALA A 133 -13.09 10.10 4.94
CA ALA A 133 -11.77 9.81 5.48
C ALA A 133 -11.66 8.35 5.97
N ARG A 134 -12.73 7.86 6.62
CA ARG A 134 -12.83 6.46 7.07
C ARG A 134 -12.92 5.52 5.89
N GLU A 135 -13.82 5.76 4.94
CA GLU A 135 -13.95 4.94 3.72
C GLU A 135 -12.61 4.84 2.98
N TRP A 136 -11.88 5.96 2.91
CA TRP A 136 -10.58 6.00 2.27
C TRP A 136 -9.51 5.19 3.02
N ALA A 137 -9.45 5.34 4.35
CA ALA A 137 -8.54 4.58 5.19
C ALA A 137 -8.82 3.07 5.12
N GLU A 138 -10.10 2.67 5.21
CA GLU A 138 -10.55 1.28 5.12
C GLU A 138 -10.17 0.67 3.77
N TYR A 139 -10.39 1.41 2.67
CA TYR A 139 -10.02 0.98 1.33
C TYR A 139 -8.51 0.71 1.21
N LEU A 140 -7.67 1.66 1.60
CA LEU A 140 -6.21 1.51 1.52
C LEU A 140 -5.71 0.37 2.39
N VAL A 141 -6.16 0.28 3.64
CA VAL A 141 -5.74 -0.76 4.58
C VAL A 141 -6.17 -2.14 4.08
N ALA A 142 -7.40 -2.28 3.58
CA ALA A 142 -7.87 -3.53 2.98
C ALA A 142 -7.03 -3.95 1.76
N ALA A 143 -6.59 -2.98 0.94
CA ALA A 143 -5.81 -3.25 -0.25
C ALA A 143 -4.35 -3.65 0.03
N LEU A 144 -3.71 -3.06 1.05
CA LEU A 144 -2.24 -3.05 1.15
C LEU A 144 -1.63 -3.57 2.46
N LYS A 145 -2.37 -3.67 3.57
CA LYS A 145 -1.76 -3.94 4.90
C LYS A 145 -0.94 -5.24 4.96
N ASP A 146 -1.34 -6.22 4.17
CA ASP A 146 -0.76 -7.56 4.11
C ASP A 146 0.36 -7.68 3.05
N GLU A 147 0.61 -6.63 2.26
CA GLU A 147 1.75 -6.60 1.34
C GLU A 147 3.06 -6.53 2.16
N PRO A 148 3.98 -7.51 2.00
CA PRO A 148 5.10 -7.70 2.93
C PRO A 148 6.15 -6.59 2.86
N ASN A 149 6.17 -5.82 1.77
CA ASN A 149 7.04 -4.67 1.58
C ASN A 149 6.36 -3.32 1.89
N LEU A 150 5.12 -3.30 2.37
CA LEU A 150 4.53 -2.08 2.95
C LEU A 150 5.27 -1.76 4.25
N MET A 151 6.09 -0.72 4.24
CA MET A 151 6.98 -0.39 5.35
C MET A 151 6.33 0.56 6.36
N MET A 152 5.61 1.57 5.85
CA MET A 152 4.98 2.62 6.67
C MET A 152 3.78 3.20 5.91
N TRP A 153 2.83 3.79 6.63
CA TRP A 153 1.84 4.70 6.07
C TRP A 153 2.28 6.14 6.27
N ASP A 154 2.44 6.93 5.22
CA ASP A 154 2.66 8.37 5.35
C ASP A 154 1.32 9.09 5.26
N LEU A 155 0.80 9.53 6.40
CA LEU A 155 -0.59 9.96 6.55
C LEU A 155 -0.88 11.31 5.90
N MET A 156 0.14 12.13 5.67
CA MET A 156 -0.02 13.42 4.99
C MET A 156 1.34 13.99 4.57
N ASN A 157 1.41 14.51 3.34
CA ASN A 157 2.55 15.31 2.90
C ASN A 157 2.39 16.77 3.31
N GLU A 158 3.37 17.27 4.06
CA GLU A 158 3.63 18.68 4.36
C GLU A 158 2.38 19.43 4.84
N PRO A 159 1.76 18.99 5.96
CA PRO A 159 0.57 19.65 6.49
C PRO A 159 0.83 21.13 6.84
N ASP A 160 2.10 21.50 7.05
CA ASP A 160 2.58 22.83 7.41
C ASP A 160 2.84 23.77 6.23
N LEU A 161 2.98 23.26 5.00
CA LEU A 161 3.33 24.06 3.82
C LEU A 161 2.27 25.12 3.52
N ASN A 162 0.99 24.71 3.48
CA ASN A 162 -0.11 25.64 3.25
C ASN A 162 -0.53 26.30 4.58
N ARG A 163 0.04 27.47 4.87
CA ARG A 163 -0.25 28.24 6.09
C ARG A 163 -1.73 28.49 6.36
N ARG A 164 -2.57 28.61 5.32
CA ARG A 164 -4.03 28.83 5.49
C ARG A 164 -4.76 27.55 5.88
N MET A 165 -4.26 26.41 5.43
CA MET A 165 -4.83 25.09 5.70
C MET A 165 -4.14 24.38 6.86
N LYS A 166 -3.12 24.99 7.47
CA LYS A 166 -2.27 24.34 8.48
C LYS A 166 -3.11 23.68 9.58
N GLU A 167 -3.95 24.43 10.28
CA GLU A 167 -4.76 23.88 11.37
C GLU A 167 -5.61 22.68 10.92
N SER A 168 -6.38 22.83 9.84
CA SER A 168 -7.19 21.74 9.28
C SER A 168 -6.36 20.54 8.82
N ASN A 169 -5.14 20.77 8.32
CA ASN A 169 -4.23 19.70 7.93
C ASN A 169 -3.73 18.92 9.16
N PHE A 170 -3.41 19.61 10.25
CA PHE A 170 -3.03 18.96 11.51
C PHE A 170 -4.20 18.19 12.13
N GLU A 171 -5.42 18.72 12.08
CA GLU A 171 -6.61 17.98 12.50
C GLU A 171 -6.86 16.74 11.62
N ASN A 172 -6.63 16.85 10.31
CA ASN A 172 -6.63 15.71 9.41
C ASN A 172 -5.55 14.67 9.79
N CYS A 173 -4.33 15.09 10.12
CA CYS A 173 -3.30 14.18 10.60
C CYS A 173 -3.74 13.40 11.84
N LYS A 174 -4.37 14.07 12.82
CA LYS A 174 -4.90 13.41 14.04
C LYS A 174 -6.00 12.41 13.71
N LEU A 175 -6.93 12.78 12.83
CA LEU A 175 -8.00 11.91 12.36
C LEU A 175 -7.44 10.66 11.68
N MET A 176 -6.58 10.85 10.67
CA MET A 176 -5.99 9.75 9.90
C MET A 176 -5.11 8.87 10.78
N TYR A 177 -4.39 9.43 11.75
CA TYR A 177 -3.65 8.66 12.74
C TYR A 177 -4.57 7.73 13.54
N GLY A 178 -5.69 8.25 14.05
CA GLY A 178 -6.67 7.44 14.79
C GLY A 178 -7.24 6.30 13.94
N LEU A 179 -7.65 6.60 12.70
CA LEU A 179 -8.19 5.61 11.77
C LEU A 179 -7.17 4.52 11.41
N PHE A 180 -5.95 4.90 11.00
CA PHE A 180 -4.94 3.90 10.64
C PHE A 180 -4.46 3.11 11.84
N LYS A 181 -4.39 3.70 13.05
CA LYS A 181 -4.04 2.96 14.27
C LYS A 181 -5.12 1.94 14.65
N GLU A 182 -6.39 2.23 14.38
CA GLU A 182 -7.52 1.31 14.56
C GLU A 182 -7.48 0.16 13.53
N LEU A 183 -7.31 0.50 12.25
CA LEU A 183 -7.45 -0.43 11.12
C LEU A 183 -6.20 -1.29 10.87
N ASP A 184 -5.01 -0.75 11.12
CA ASP A 184 -3.71 -1.40 10.97
C ASP A 184 -2.76 -0.99 12.11
N PRO A 185 -2.92 -1.56 13.32
CA PRO A 185 -2.12 -1.17 14.48
C PRO A 185 -0.63 -1.54 14.38
N ALA A 186 -0.28 -2.42 13.43
CA ALA A 186 1.04 -3.04 13.30
C ALA A 186 1.97 -2.28 12.35
N THR A 187 1.44 -1.60 11.33
CA THR A 187 2.29 -0.84 10.40
C THR A 187 2.65 0.54 10.99
N PRO A 188 3.94 0.94 10.98
CA PRO A 188 4.36 2.27 11.42
C PRO A 188 3.67 3.39 10.63
N LEU A 189 3.46 4.53 11.29
CA LEU A 189 2.81 5.71 10.72
C LEU A 189 3.81 6.88 10.70
N THR A 190 3.81 7.65 9.62
CA THR A 190 4.60 8.88 9.48
C THR A 190 3.72 10.04 9.00
N ILE A 191 4.21 11.26 9.20
CA ILE A 191 3.66 12.50 8.62
C ILE A 191 4.87 13.27 8.10
N GLY A 192 4.93 13.55 6.79
CA GLY A 192 6.02 14.33 6.21
C GLY A 192 5.86 15.81 6.52
N MET A 193 6.83 16.45 7.18
CA MET A 193 6.81 17.89 7.50
C MET A 193 7.71 18.67 6.52
N GLU A 194 7.30 19.87 6.08
CA GLU A 194 8.13 20.73 5.22
C GLU A 194 9.28 21.36 6.03
N LYS A 195 8.97 21.93 7.21
CA LYS A 195 9.97 22.56 8.08
C LYS A 195 9.83 22.13 9.53
N VAL A 196 10.91 21.55 10.05
CA VAL A 196 11.20 21.55 11.49
C VAL A 196 12.06 22.79 11.76
N SER A 197 11.40 23.94 11.96
CA SER A 197 12.08 25.18 12.37
C SER A 197 11.88 25.43 13.86
#